data_AF-A0AA38J1F7-F1
#
_entry.id   AF-A0AA38J1F7-F1
#
_cell.length_a   1.000
_cell.length_b   1.000
_cell.length_c   1.000
_cell.angle_alpha   90.00
_cell.angle_beta   90.00
_cell.angle_gamma   90.00
#
_symmetry.space_group_name_H-M   'P 1'
#
loop_
_entity.id
_entity.type
_entity.pdbx_description
1 polymer ?
#
loop_
_entity_poly.entity_id
_entity_poly.type
_entity_poly.pdbx_seq_one_letter_code
_entity_poly.pdbx_strand_id
1 'polypeptide(L)'
;MDLWRHNITWKVIKDNYVPDNLVVKTPVRQVGDVVIDEIEQLNFNRRKTLDKLFYEKKVKSQKLIDLKLEQAVLEDRLKYAFLGQIKEEKEAQIITGKVQDAILRKEAAWSIQRIYTEIRDIMKKDALYFDAILATVTNDGYHQSKCFLGATKLGQLATEYLDDRRQEYDTLEKIILKDMGSRKTDIKVLHEQVNSTSDSIKLLLRKDSDINTCAINIAESQSVHELNKDIGEVEKTLKFLKNTTLVNSYSAIYPCLDEQFKQHRRLKHLAEKFERDRDTLLNKTNHAELMNNVLKNTANDYIAEYLYKKQEYKNSIIQIREENENCAKLLRKKHEVAAQIRIALRQLLQLSYNLKPPETMKKKSSSSTPHPFNIAQEKEKKMEIPDEDEIDGRKLISIINKKFSVLMATYFALPEKTAPDEAYESFEQMMQARTIFFSKVETALSESSLLQGLYTEATTQLTREDIKKQSKELVGANTRNEDMVPVFIVPTKSRLLIAMKKSKSKKL
;
A
#
# COMPACT_ATOMS: atom_id res chain seq x y z
N MET A 1 29.18 -37.35 17.54
CA MET A 1 29.97 -37.34 18.79
C MET A 1 29.58 -36.08 19.55
N ASP A 2 29.48 -36.19 20.88
CA ASP A 2 28.86 -35.28 21.85
C ASP A 2 27.34 -35.44 21.98
N LEU A 3 26.88 -36.45 22.73
CA LEU A 3 26.76 -36.57 24.20
C LEU A 3 25.42 -36.03 24.72
N TRP A 4 24.49 -36.98 24.78
CA TRP A 4 23.24 -36.95 25.53
C TRP A 4 23.48 -36.49 26.98
N ARG A 5 22.79 -35.40 27.36
CA ARG A 5 22.61 -35.01 28.76
C ARG A 5 21.43 -35.80 29.32
N HIS A 6 21.69 -36.67 30.28
CA HIS A 6 20.66 -37.19 31.19
C HIS A 6 20.75 -36.45 32.51
N ASN A 7 19.70 -35.66 32.77
CA ASN A 7 19.36 -35.11 34.07
C ASN A 7 18.94 -36.25 34.98
N ILE A 8 19.67 -36.47 36.07
CA ILE A 8 19.19 -37.26 37.21
C ILE A 8 19.16 -36.33 38.42
N THR A 9 17.95 -35.98 38.83
CA THR A 9 17.61 -35.25 40.04
C THR A 9 17.64 -36.22 41.23
N TRP A 10 18.49 -35.96 42.22
CA TRP A 10 18.49 -36.69 43.48
C TRP A 10 17.40 -36.14 44.39
N LYS A 11 16.34 -36.93 44.58
CA LYS A 11 15.24 -36.68 45.52
C LYS A 11 15.71 -37.13 46.91
N VAL A 12 15.80 -36.18 47.84
CA VAL A 12 16.02 -36.43 49.27
C VAL A 12 14.78 -37.09 49.84
N ILE A 13 14.90 -38.33 50.32
CA ILE A 13 13.87 -39.00 51.12
C ILE A 13 14.45 -39.17 52.53
N LYS A 14 13.81 -38.50 53.49
CA LYS A 14 13.97 -38.71 54.93
C LYS A 14 13.08 -39.89 55.31
N ASP A 15 13.69 -40.97 55.78
CA ASP A 15 12.96 -42.07 56.41
C ASP A 15 12.92 -41.86 57.92
N ASN A 16 11.70 -41.73 58.44
CA ASN A 16 11.32 -42.04 59.82
C ASN A 16 10.10 -42.96 59.69
N TYR A 17 10.28 -44.27 59.86
CA TYR A 17 9.25 -45.14 60.43
C TYR A 17 9.85 -46.52 60.75
N VAL A 18 9.76 -46.89 62.01
CA VAL A 18 9.95 -48.26 62.52
C VAL A 18 8.62 -48.99 62.38
N PRO A 19 8.63 -50.28 62.00
CA PRO A 19 7.86 -51.22 62.80
C PRO A 19 8.62 -52.50 63.16
N ASP A 20 8.30 -52.95 64.36
CA ASP A 20 8.79 -54.12 65.07
C ASP A 20 8.48 -55.47 64.40
N ASN A 21 9.34 -56.43 64.77
CA ASN A 21 9.12 -57.88 64.83
C ASN A 21 9.02 -58.66 63.52
N LEU A 22 10.17 -59.16 63.07
CA LEU A 22 10.28 -60.49 62.45
C LEU A 22 11.61 -61.15 62.86
N VAL A 23 11.48 -62.32 63.48
CA VAL A 23 12.53 -63.19 64.00
C VAL A 23 13.57 -63.51 62.92
N VAL A 24 14.80 -63.01 63.10
CA VAL A 24 15.96 -63.44 62.31
C VAL A 24 16.41 -64.81 62.81
N LYS A 25 16.22 -65.85 61.99
CA LYS A 25 17.10 -67.04 62.06
C LYS A 25 18.47 -66.59 61.54
N THR A 26 19.40 -66.27 62.44
CA THR A 26 20.80 -66.07 62.07
C THR A 26 21.42 -67.43 61.75
N PRO A 27 22.00 -67.64 60.56
CA PRO A 27 23.02 -68.66 60.44
C PRO A 27 24.23 -68.18 61.24
N VAL A 28 24.85 -69.09 61.99
CA VAL A 28 26.08 -68.87 62.74
C VAL A 28 27.15 -68.35 61.77
N ARG A 29 27.45 -67.04 61.83
CA ARG A 29 28.58 -66.43 61.11
C ARG A 29 29.87 -66.82 61.83
N GLN A 30 30.84 -67.32 61.08
CA GLN A 30 32.15 -67.65 61.62
C GLN A 30 32.87 -66.35 61.98
N VAL A 31 33.67 -66.36 63.05
CA VAL A 31 34.40 -65.18 63.58
C VAL A 31 35.27 -64.50 62.50
N GLY A 32 35.66 -65.24 61.46
CA GLY A 32 36.37 -64.69 60.28
C GLY A 32 35.52 -63.72 59.43
N ASP A 33 34.21 -63.94 59.29
CA ASP A 33 33.34 -63.12 58.44
C ASP A 33 33.13 -61.70 59.02
N VAL A 34 33.12 -61.57 60.35
CA VAL A 34 32.96 -60.27 61.02
C VAL A 34 34.21 -59.40 60.85
N VAL A 35 35.39 -60.00 60.93
CA VAL A 35 36.67 -59.29 60.72
C VAL A 35 36.83 -58.86 59.26
N ILE A 36 36.37 -59.69 58.31
CA ILE A 36 36.35 -59.34 56.90
C ILE A 36 35.40 -58.18 56.64
N ASP A 37 34.18 -58.20 57.19
CA ASP A 37 33.20 -57.11 57.08
C ASP A 37 33.76 -55.79 57.64
N GLU A 38 34.47 -55.80 58.77
CA GLU A 38 35.12 -54.61 59.34
C GLU A 38 36.26 -54.08 58.45
N ILE A 39 37.10 -54.96 57.90
CA ILE A 39 38.17 -54.57 56.97
C ILE A 39 37.58 -53.98 55.69
N GLU A 40 36.51 -54.56 55.16
CA GLU A 40 35.79 -54.05 54.00
C GLU A 40 35.17 -52.68 54.28
N GLN A 41 34.56 -52.49 55.45
CA GLN A 41 33.99 -51.21 55.86
C GLN A 41 35.07 -50.14 56.05
N LEU A 42 36.23 -50.51 56.60
CA LEU A 42 37.37 -49.60 56.78
C LEU A 42 37.99 -49.22 55.43
N ASN A 43 38.14 -50.18 54.51
CA ASN A 43 38.57 -49.93 53.14
C ASN A 43 37.58 -49.06 52.36
N PHE A 44 36.28 -49.29 52.53
CA PHE A 44 35.23 -48.45 51.93
C PHE A 44 35.30 -47.01 52.45
N ASN A 45 35.46 -46.83 53.76
CA ASN A 45 35.61 -45.52 54.38
C ASN A 45 36.87 -44.80 53.90
N ARG A 46 38.00 -45.50 53.80
CA ARG A 46 39.26 -44.95 53.24
C ARG A 46 39.11 -44.58 51.77
N ARG A 47 38.42 -45.40 50.97
CA ARG A 47 38.18 -45.09 49.56
C ARG A 47 37.26 -43.87 49.41
N LYS A 48 36.22 -43.77 50.22
CA LYS A 48 35.31 -42.61 50.26
C LYS A 48 36.03 -41.31 50.65
N THR A 49 36.94 -41.34 51.63
CA THR A 49 37.72 -40.15 51.99
C THR A 49 38.71 -39.77 50.89
N LEU A 50 39.32 -40.76 50.24
CA LEU A 50 40.20 -40.56 49.10
C LEU A 50 39.46 -39.92 47.91
N ASP A 51 38.28 -40.43 47.57
CA ASP A 51 37.42 -39.87 46.50
C ASP A 51 37.00 -38.42 46.82
N LYS A 52 36.67 -38.13 48.09
CA LYS A 52 36.38 -36.77 48.54
C LYS A 52 37.58 -35.84 48.34
N LEU A 53 38.78 -36.28 48.73
CA LEU A 53 40.00 -35.50 48.55
C LEU A 53 40.35 -35.28 47.07
N PHE A 54 40.13 -36.28 46.21
CA PHE A 54 40.31 -36.12 44.77
C PHE A 54 39.33 -35.12 44.18
N TYR A 55 38.08 -35.16 44.60
CA TYR A 55 37.07 -34.18 44.17
C TYR A 55 37.45 -32.76 44.61
N GLU A 56 37.83 -32.56 45.87
CA GLU A 56 38.26 -31.26 46.38
C GLU A 56 39.50 -30.74 45.64
N LYS A 57 40.47 -31.61 45.35
CA LYS A 57 41.66 -31.26 44.54
C LYS A 57 41.25 -30.82 43.14
N LYS A 58 40.34 -31.54 42.49
CA LYS A 58 39.84 -31.20 41.14
C LYS A 58 39.13 -29.84 41.13
N VAL A 59 38.25 -29.58 42.10
CA VAL A 59 37.54 -28.31 42.23
C VAL A 59 38.52 -27.15 42.47
N LYS A 60 39.50 -27.32 43.36
CA LYS A 60 40.53 -26.29 43.61
C LYS A 60 41.41 -26.04 42.39
N SER A 61 41.77 -27.09 41.65
CA SER A 61 42.53 -26.97 40.40
C SER A 61 41.75 -26.19 39.34
N GLN A 62 40.46 -26.46 39.18
CA GLN A 62 39.62 -25.71 38.25
C GLN A 62 39.54 -24.23 38.64
N LYS A 63 39.30 -23.96 39.93
CA LYS A 63 39.27 -22.59 40.45
C LYS A 63 40.59 -21.84 40.22
N LEU A 64 41.72 -22.52 40.32
CA LEU A 64 43.02 -21.94 40.03
C LEU A 64 43.20 -21.60 38.55
N ILE A 65 42.73 -22.46 37.64
CA ILE A 65 42.74 -22.20 36.20
C ILE A 65 41.88 -20.98 35.89
N ASP A 66 40.66 -20.91 36.44
CA ASP A 66 39.74 -19.80 36.23
C ASP A 66 40.34 -18.47 36.71
N LEU A 67 40.96 -18.47 37.91
CA LEU A 67 41.65 -17.28 38.46
C LEU A 67 42.86 -16.86 37.62
N LYS A 68 43.60 -17.81 37.04
CA LYS A 68 44.74 -17.51 36.15
C LYS A 68 44.28 -16.90 34.83
N LEU A 69 43.17 -17.37 34.28
CA LEU A 69 42.56 -16.79 33.08
C LEU A 69 42.08 -15.37 33.36
N GLU A 70 41.42 -15.15 34.50
CA GLU A 70 40.97 -13.82 34.93
C GLU A 70 42.15 -12.86 35.12
N GLN A 71 43.23 -13.32 35.75
CA GLN A 71 44.48 -12.55 35.87
C GLN A 71 45.03 -12.15 34.50
N ALA A 72 45.12 -13.08 33.54
CA ALA A 72 45.64 -12.79 32.20
C ALA A 72 44.78 -11.74 31.47
N VAL A 73 43.45 -11.83 31.59
CA VAL A 73 42.52 -10.85 31.01
C VAL A 73 42.71 -9.46 31.65
N LEU A 74 42.90 -9.40 32.96
CA LEU A 74 43.15 -8.14 33.66
C LEU A 74 44.51 -7.53 33.29
N GLU A 75 45.55 -8.36 33.12
CA GLU A 75 46.87 -7.92 32.65
C GLU A 75 46.80 -7.37 31.23
N ASP A 76 46.09 -8.03 30.32
CA ASP A 76 45.87 -7.53 28.96
C ASP A 76 45.07 -6.22 28.98
N ARG A 77 44.03 -6.13 29.81
CA ARG A 77 43.25 -4.90 29.94
C ARG A 77 44.10 -3.75 30.50
N LEU A 78 45.00 -4.01 31.44
CA LEU A 78 45.93 -2.99 31.93
C LEU A 78 46.95 -2.57 30.85
N LYS A 79 47.51 -3.54 30.10
CA LYS A 79 48.47 -3.26 29.02
C LYS A 79 47.83 -2.47 27.87
N TYR A 80 46.62 -2.81 27.45
CA TYR A 80 46.02 -2.24 26.25
C TYR A 80 45.00 -1.12 26.51
N ALA A 81 44.33 -1.10 27.67
CA ALA A 81 43.37 -0.03 27.98
C ALA A 81 44.01 1.19 28.66
N PHE A 82 45.13 1.03 29.38
CA PHE A 82 45.76 2.14 30.14
C PHE A 82 46.84 2.89 29.35
N LEU A 83 47.52 2.25 28.39
CA LEU A 83 48.57 2.87 27.57
C LEU A 83 48.06 3.64 26.34
N GLY A 84 46.75 3.71 26.15
CA GLY A 84 46.12 4.36 25.00
C GLY A 84 46.13 3.48 23.75
N GLN A 85 45.13 3.67 22.88
CA GLN A 85 45.02 2.94 21.61
C GLN A 85 46.35 2.98 20.85
N ILE A 86 46.78 1.79 20.45
CA ILE A 86 47.94 1.54 19.58
C ILE A 86 47.78 2.43 18.32
N LYS A 87 48.85 3.09 17.87
CA LYS A 87 48.77 4.05 16.75
C LYS A 87 48.23 3.39 15.48
N GLU A 88 48.64 2.15 15.28
CA GLU A 88 48.22 1.25 14.21
C GLU A 88 46.70 0.97 14.26
N GLU A 89 46.10 0.91 15.45
CA GLU A 89 44.65 0.73 15.62
C GLU A 89 43.86 1.98 15.24
N LYS A 90 44.39 3.18 15.54
CA LYS A 90 43.79 4.45 15.08
C LYS A 90 43.85 4.58 13.56
N GLU A 91 44.99 4.21 12.96
CA GLU A 91 45.13 4.18 11.51
C GLU A 91 44.18 3.17 10.87
N ALA A 92 44.03 1.98 11.45
CA ALA A 92 43.07 0.98 11.02
C ALA A 92 41.62 1.49 11.11
N GLN A 93 41.24 2.22 12.17
CA GLN A 93 39.92 2.84 12.29
C GLN A 93 39.68 3.91 11.21
N ILE A 94 40.67 4.75 10.91
CA ILE A 94 40.56 5.76 9.84
C ILE A 94 40.40 5.09 8.48
N ILE A 95 41.18 4.04 8.20
CA ILE A 95 41.06 3.26 6.96
C ILE A 95 39.69 2.59 6.87
N THR A 96 39.21 2.00 7.97
CA THR A 96 37.88 1.38 8.02
C THR A 96 36.77 2.40 7.76
N GLY A 97 36.87 3.61 8.33
CA GLY A 97 35.95 4.71 8.05
C GLY A 97 35.95 5.10 6.56
N LYS A 98 37.14 5.24 5.94
CA LYS A 98 37.24 5.53 4.49
C LYS A 98 36.65 4.42 3.62
N VAL A 99 36.82 3.16 4.01
CA VAL A 99 36.24 2.01 3.30
C VAL A 99 34.72 2.02 3.43
N GLN A 100 34.18 2.27 4.63
CA GLN A 100 32.74 2.40 4.85
C GLN A 100 32.14 3.56 4.04
N ASP A 101 32.80 4.72 4.01
CA ASP A 101 32.38 5.85 3.17
C ASP A 101 32.37 5.48 1.68
N ALA A 102 33.38 4.74 1.21
CA ALA A 102 33.44 4.29 -0.18
C ALA A 102 32.31 3.30 -0.52
N ILE A 103 31.98 2.39 0.41
CA ILE A 103 30.87 1.45 0.27
C ILE A 103 29.54 2.20 0.21
N LEU A 104 29.30 3.13 1.12
CA LEU A 104 28.08 3.95 1.15
C LEU A 104 27.93 4.77 -0.14
N ARG A 105 29.01 5.36 -0.65
CA ARG A 105 29.01 6.07 -1.94
C ARG A 105 28.68 5.15 -3.11
N LYS A 106 29.23 3.93 -3.12
CA LYS A 106 28.93 2.91 -4.14
C LYS A 106 27.47 2.51 -4.09
N GLU A 107 26.92 2.23 -2.91
CA GLU A 107 25.52 1.86 -2.74
C GLU A 107 24.57 2.99 -3.15
N ALA A 108 24.89 4.23 -2.77
CA ALA A 108 24.16 5.42 -3.22
C ALA A 108 24.20 5.56 -4.75
N ALA A 109 25.38 5.41 -5.37
CA ALA A 109 25.52 5.46 -6.81
C ALA A 109 24.72 4.34 -7.51
N TRP A 110 24.70 3.15 -6.94
CA TRP A 110 23.95 2.01 -7.46
C TRP A 110 22.43 2.23 -7.37
N SER A 111 21.97 2.79 -6.25
CA SER A 111 20.56 3.20 -6.08
C SER A 111 20.15 4.26 -7.10
N ILE A 112 20.99 5.29 -7.29
CA ILE A 112 20.77 6.33 -8.30
C ILE A 112 20.72 5.72 -9.71
N GLN A 113 21.67 4.84 -10.05
CA GLN A 113 21.71 4.16 -11.34
C GLN A 113 20.43 3.37 -11.59
N ARG A 114 19.96 2.62 -10.57
CA ARG A 114 18.72 1.85 -10.65
C ARG A 114 17.51 2.75 -10.91
N ILE A 115 17.39 3.86 -10.18
CA ILE A 115 16.30 4.83 -10.38
C ILE A 115 16.35 5.39 -11.81
N TYR A 116 17.52 5.76 -12.32
CA TYR A 116 17.65 6.25 -13.70
C TYR A 116 17.32 5.20 -14.75
N THR A 117 17.61 3.92 -14.51
CA THR A 117 17.18 2.84 -15.40
C THR A 117 15.66 2.67 -15.38
N GLU A 118 15.03 2.74 -14.19
CA GLU A 118 13.57 2.67 -14.06
C GLU A 118 12.89 3.86 -14.78
N ILE A 119 13.39 5.08 -14.59
CA ILE A 119 12.90 6.29 -15.29
C ILE A 119 13.04 6.11 -16.81
N ARG A 120 14.18 5.63 -17.29
CA ARG A 120 14.41 5.40 -18.71
C ARG A 120 13.42 4.40 -19.30
N ASP A 121 13.12 3.33 -18.57
CA ASP A 121 12.18 2.31 -19.03
C ASP A 121 10.75 2.82 -19.05
N ILE A 122 10.35 3.66 -18.08
CA ILE A 122 9.08 4.38 -18.11
C ILE A 122 9.01 5.30 -19.34
N MET A 123 10.03 6.13 -19.56
CA MET A 123 10.06 7.04 -20.71
C MET A 123 9.98 6.29 -22.05
N LYS A 124 10.60 5.12 -22.18
CA LYS A 124 10.48 4.27 -23.37
C LYS A 124 9.05 3.75 -23.56
N LYS A 125 8.38 3.33 -22.49
CA LYS A 125 6.98 2.90 -22.56
C LYS A 125 6.08 4.05 -22.96
N ASP A 126 6.27 5.23 -22.37
CA ASP A 126 5.50 6.42 -22.69
C ASP A 126 5.70 6.83 -24.15
N ALA A 127 6.93 6.75 -24.68
CA ALA A 127 7.19 7.00 -26.09
C ALA A 127 6.39 6.07 -27.02
N LEU A 128 6.32 4.77 -26.70
CA LEU A 128 5.51 3.81 -27.46
C LEU A 128 4.01 4.13 -27.40
N TYR A 129 3.52 4.57 -26.24
CA TYR A 129 2.12 5.00 -26.11
C TYR A 129 1.84 6.26 -26.94
N PHE A 130 2.73 7.25 -26.92
CA PHE A 130 2.58 8.46 -27.73
C PHE A 130 2.63 8.15 -29.23
N ASP A 131 3.52 7.26 -29.68
CA ASP A 131 3.58 6.82 -31.07
C ASP A 131 2.27 6.16 -31.52
N ALA A 132 1.69 5.30 -30.67
CA ALA A 132 0.39 4.70 -30.95
C ALA A 132 -0.73 5.74 -31.04
N ILE A 133 -0.74 6.74 -30.16
CA ILE A 133 -1.71 7.84 -30.20
C ILE A 133 -1.52 8.70 -31.45
N LEU A 134 -0.29 9.01 -31.83
CA LEU A 134 0.00 9.76 -33.06
C LEU A 134 -0.45 8.99 -34.31
N ALA A 135 -0.22 7.68 -34.33
CA ALA A 135 -0.70 6.82 -35.42
C ALA A 135 -2.24 6.79 -35.52
N THR A 136 -2.96 6.74 -34.39
CA THR A 136 -4.42 6.78 -34.41
C THR A 136 -4.96 8.14 -34.84
N VAL A 137 -4.37 9.24 -34.35
CA VAL A 137 -4.76 10.61 -34.74
C VAL A 137 -4.51 10.87 -36.22
N THR A 138 -3.37 10.43 -36.76
CA THR A 138 -3.06 10.59 -38.19
C THR A 138 -4.02 9.77 -39.07
N ASN A 139 -4.33 8.53 -38.68
CA ASN A 139 -5.30 7.71 -39.39
C ASN A 139 -6.72 8.28 -39.32
N ASP A 140 -7.14 8.80 -38.15
CA ASP A 140 -8.43 9.48 -38.01
C ASP A 140 -8.48 10.74 -38.88
N GLY A 141 -7.42 11.55 -38.91
CA GLY A 141 -7.31 12.70 -39.81
C GLY A 141 -7.47 12.33 -41.28
N TYR A 142 -6.90 11.20 -41.72
CA TYR A 142 -7.10 10.67 -43.07
C TYR A 142 -8.57 10.29 -43.32
N HIS A 143 -9.20 9.58 -42.39
CA HIS A 143 -10.61 9.21 -42.50
C HIS A 143 -11.54 10.43 -42.53
N GLN A 144 -11.31 11.41 -41.66
CA GLN A 144 -12.05 12.67 -41.64
C GLN A 144 -11.90 13.41 -42.97
N SER A 145 -10.67 13.50 -43.52
CA SER A 145 -10.43 14.12 -44.83
C SER A 145 -11.22 13.44 -45.95
N LYS A 146 -11.26 12.10 -45.96
CA LYS A 146 -12.05 11.32 -46.91
C LYS A 146 -13.56 11.59 -46.75
N CYS A 147 -14.04 11.69 -45.53
CA CYS A 147 -15.44 12.04 -45.24
C CYS A 147 -15.78 13.45 -45.73
N PHE A 148 -14.93 14.44 -45.48
CA PHE A 148 -15.11 15.80 -45.99
C PHE A 148 -15.16 15.81 -47.52
N LEU A 149 -14.22 15.16 -48.19
CA LEU A 149 -14.21 15.08 -49.65
C LEU A 149 -15.50 14.43 -50.19
N GLY A 150 -15.96 13.36 -49.55
CA GLY A 150 -17.22 12.69 -49.90
C GLY A 150 -18.43 13.59 -49.70
N ALA A 151 -18.50 14.31 -48.58
CA ALA A 151 -19.57 15.27 -48.30
C ALA A 151 -19.57 16.44 -49.29
N THR A 152 -18.40 16.97 -49.65
CA THR A 152 -18.26 18.02 -50.67
C THR A 152 -18.75 17.54 -52.02
N LYS A 153 -18.34 16.34 -52.45
CA LYS A 153 -18.80 15.77 -53.73
C LYS A 153 -20.31 15.57 -53.75
N LEU A 154 -20.88 15.07 -52.66
CA LEU A 154 -22.33 14.90 -52.54
C LEU A 154 -23.06 16.24 -52.55
N GLY A 155 -22.50 17.25 -51.87
CA GLY A 155 -23.02 18.62 -51.88
C GLY A 155 -23.02 19.22 -53.28
N GLN A 156 -21.93 19.05 -54.04
CA GLN A 156 -21.83 19.48 -55.44
C GLN A 156 -22.91 18.82 -56.31
N LEU A 157 -23.04 17.50 -56.25
CA LEU A 157 -24.08 16.77 -57.00
C LEU A 157 -25.50 17.22 -56.62
N ALA A 158 -25.75 17.48 -55.34
CA ALA A 158 -27.05 17.97 -54.88
C ALA A 158 -27.33 19.39 -55.39
N THR A 159 -26.32 20.26 -55.45
CA THR A 159 -26.48 21.61 -56.02
C THR A 159 -26.70 21.58 -57.52
N GLU A 160 -25.98 20.72 -58.26
CA GLU A 160 -26.20 20.52 -59.70
C GLU A 160 -27.62 20.02 -59.97
N TYR A 161 -28.06 19.00 -59.24
CA TYR A 161 -29.42 18.48 -59.37
C TYR A 161 -30.49 19.54 -59.08
N LEU A 162 -30.26 20.40 -58.08
CA LEU A 162 -31.19 21.48 -57.75
C LEU A 162 -31.25 22.53 -58.87
N ASP A 163 -30.11 22.84 -59.49
CA ASP A 163 -30.04 23.77 -60.62
C ASP A 163 -30.75 23.20 -61.86
N ASP A 164 -30.50 21.93 -62.18
CA ASP A 164 -31.20 21.20 -63.26
C ASP A 164 -32.73 21.23 -63.04
N ARG A 165 -33.19 20.94 -61.81
CA ARG A 165 -34.62 21.01 -61.48
C ARG A 165 -35.17 22.42 -61.68
N ARG A 166 -34.46 23.47 -61.23
CA ARG A 166 -34.89 24.87 -61.43
C ARG A 166 -35.02 25.20 -62.90
N GLN A 167 -34.03 24.83 -63.71
CA GLN A 167 -34.07 25.06 -65.15
C GLN A 167 -35.25 24.33 -65.79
N GLU A 168 -35.51 23.07 -65.43
CA GLU A 168 -36.68 22.34 -65.91
C GLU A 168 -38.00 23.03 -65.53
N TYR A 169 -38.14 23.49 -64.28
CA TYR A 169 -39.32 24.24 -63.85
C TYR A 169 -39.51 25.52 -64.65
N ASP A 170 -38.45 26.31 -64.87
CA ASP A 170 -38.52 27.54 -65.67
C ASP A 170 -38.92 27.27 -67.13
N THR A 171 -38.40 26.17 -67.72
CA THR A 171 -38.79 25.78 -69.08
C THR A 171 -40.25 25.33 -69.15
N LEU A 172 -40.70 24.55 -68.18
CA LEU A 172 -42.08 24.07 -68.10
C LEU A 172 -43.05 25.24 -67.88
N GLU A 173 -42.70 26.19 -67.01
CA GLU A 173 -43.48 27.40 -66.78
C GLU A 173 -43.66 28.19 -68.08
N LYS A 174 -42.57 28.40 -68.85
CA LYS A 174 -42.64 29.08 -70.16
C LYS A 174 -43.54 28.34 -71.15
N ILE A 175 -43.47 27.00 -71.19
CA ILE A 175 -44.33 26.18 -72.06
C ILE A 175 -45.80 26.32 -71.64
N ILE A 176 -46.10 26.22 -70.34
CA ILE A 176 -47.47 26.35 -69.82
C ILE A 176 -48.02 27.75 -70.09
N LEU A 177 -47.23 28.81 -69.87
CA LEU A 177 -47.65 30.19 -70.17
C LEU A 177 -47.97 30.37 -71.65
N LYS A 178 -47.16 29.78 -72.54
CA LYS A 178 -47.42 29.80 -73.99
C LYS A 178 -48.70 29.04 -74.36
N ASP A 179 -48.88 27.83 -73.82
CA ASP A 179 -50.07 27.01 -74.05
C ASP A 179 -51.36 27.68 -73.53
N MET A 180 -51.30 28.30 -72.34
CA MET A 180 -52.41 29.08 -71.79
C MET A 180 -52.70 30.31 -72.66
N GLY A 181 -51.66 30.94 -73.22
CA GLY A 181 -51.79 32.01 -74.21
C GLY A 181 -52.54 31.57 -75.46
N SER A 182 -52.13 30.44 -76.08
CA SER A 182 -52.82 29.89 -77.27
C SER A 182 -54.24 29.44 -76.96
N ARG A 183 -54.47 28.76 -75.83
CA ARG A 183 -55.83 28.37 -75.43
C ARG A 183 -56.74 29.58 -75.25
N LYS A 184 -56.22 30.66 -74.67
CA LYS A 184 -56.97 31.92 -74.52
C LYS A 184 -57.31 32.54 -75.87
N THR A 185 -56.43 32.46 -76.87
CA THR A 185 -56.75 32.92 -78.23
C THR A 185 -57.75 32.01 -78.93
N ASP A 186 -57.58 30.69 -78.81
CA ASP A 186 -58.49 29.70 -79.43
C ASP A 186 -59.90 29.81 -78.86
N ILE A 187 -60.03 29.98 -77.54
CA ILE A 187 -61.33 30.23 -76.88
C ILE A 187 -61.98 31.52 -77.40
N LYS A 188 -61.22 32.58 -77.65
CA LYS A 188 -61.76 33.82 -78.23
C LYS A 188 -62.28 33.59 -79.65
N VAL A 189 -61.50 32.91 -80.49
CA VAL A 189 -61.90 32.57 -81.87
C VAL A 189 -63.14 31.68 -81.87
N LEU A 190 -63.18 30.67 -81.00
CA LEU A 190 -64.37 29.81 -80.84
C LEU A 190 -65.58 30.60 -80.35
N HIS A 191 -65.42 31.53 -79.42
CA HIS A 191 -66.52 32.41 -79.00
C HIS A 191 -67.03 33.29 -80.16
N GLU A 192 -66.13 33.85 -80.97
CA GLU A 192 -66.50 34.62 -82.16
C GLU A 192 -67.24 33.77 -83.20
N GLN A 193 -66.75 32.55 -83.47
CA GLN A 193 -67.38 31.58 -84.35
C GLN A 193 -68.73 31.08 -83.82
N VAL A 194 -68.83 30.75 -82.53
CA VAL A 194 -70.08 30.34 -81.88
C VAL A 194 -71.10 31.48 -81.92
N ASN A 195 -70.71 32.72 -81.68
CA ASN A 195 -71.61 33.87 -81.82
C ASN A 195 -72.08 34.01 -83.28
N SER A 196 -71.18 33.93 -84.25
CA SER A 196 -71.51 34.01 -85.68
C SER A 196 -72.41 32.86 -86.17
N THR A 197 -72.13 31.63 -85.74
CA THR A 197 -72.95 30.45 -86.05
C THR A 197 -74.27 30.46 -85.29
N SER A 198 -74.33 30.91 -84.03
CA SER A 198 -75.58 31.11 -83.29
C SER A 198 -76.48 32.13 -84.00
N ASP A 199 -75.91 33.22 -84.51
CA ASP A 199 -76.64 34.19 -85.32
C ASP A 199 -77.09 33.59 -86.66
N SER A 200 -76.30 32.71 -87.26
CA SER A 200 -76.65 31.98 -88.49
C SER A 200 -77.65 30.83 -88.27
N ILE A 201 -77.62 30.14 -87.14
CA ILE A 201 -78.50 29.02 -86.76
C ILE A 201 -79.87 29.56 -86.36
N LYS A 202 -79.94 30.74 -85.72
CA LYS A 202 -81.20 31.48 -85.56
C LYS A 202 -81.88 31.77 -86.91
N LEU A 203 -81.13 31.83 -88.01
CA LEU A 203 -81.65 32.00 -89.37
C LEU A 203 -81.98 30.67 -90.09
N LEU A 204 -81.51 29.51 -89.60
CA LEU A 204 -81.55 28.23 -90.34
C LEU A 204 -82.25 27.07 -89.62
N LEU A 205 -82.76 27.25 -88.39
CA LEU A 205 -83.49 26.19 -87.68
C LEU A 205 -84.89 25.94 -88.27
N ARG A 206 -84.94 25.09 -89.31
CA ARG A 206 -86.06 24.19 -89.54
C ARG A 206 -85.70 22.85 -88.91
N LYS A 207 -86.44 22.46 -87.86
CA LYS A 207 -86.35 21.12 -87.26
C LYS A 207 -86.69 20.10 -88.35
N ASP A 208 -85.83 19.12 -88.57
CA ASP A 208 -86.13 17.71 -88.91
C ASP A 208 -84.88 17.02 -89.47
N SER A 209 -84.41 15.97 -88.80
CA SER A 209 -84.07 14.63 -89.35
C SER A 209 -83.01 13.90 -88.54
N ASP A 210 -83.46 12.85 -87.85
CA ASP A 210 -82.66 11.76 -87.31
C ASP A 210 -82.19 10.84 -88.46
N ILE A 211 -80.89 10.54 -88.55
CA ILE A 211 -80.36 9.49 -89.45
C ILE A 211 -79.53 8.52 -88.64
N ASN A 212 -80.09 7.33 -88.40
CA ASN A 212 -79.39 6.16 -87.85
C ASN A 212 -78.47 5.56 -88.92
N THR A 213 -77.19 5.39 -88.59
CA THR A 213 -76.20 4.69 -89.41
C THR A 213 -76.18 3.20 -89.04
N CYS A 214 -76.58 2.32 -89.97
CA CYS A 214 -76.53 0.88 -89.80
C CYS A 214 -75.10 0.35 -89.95
N ALA A 215 -74.61 -0.37 -88.94
CA ALA A 215 -73.35 -1.11 -88.96
C ALA A 215 -73.46 -2.41 -89.77
N ILE A 216 -72.50 -2.65 -90.66
CA ILE A 216 -72.41 -3.84 -91.52
C ILE A 216 -71.51 -4.86 -90.82
N ASN A 217 -72.06 -6.03 -90.46
CA ASN A 217 -71.30 -7.16 -89.90
C ASN A 217 -70.71 -8.03 -91.01
N ILE A 218 -69.39 -8.18 -91.02
CA ILE A 218 -68.63 -9.06 -91.93
C ILE A 218 -68.35 -10.39 -91.20
N ALA A 219 -68.49 -11.53 -91.90
CA ALA A 219 -68.30 -12.87 -91.35
C ALA A 219 -66.82 -13.19 -91.03
N GLU A 220 -66.57 -13.79 -89.87
CA GLU A 220 -65.24 -14.13 -89.36
C GLU A 220 -64.59 -15.32 -90.11
N SER A 221 -63.29 -15.18 -90.42
CA SER A 221 -62.45 -16.20 -91.10
C SER A 221 -61.95 -17.29 -90.12
N GLN A 222 -61.64 -18.49 -90.61
CA GLN A 222 -61.09 -19.62 -89.82
C GLN A 222 -59.84 -19.26 -88.99
N SER A 223 -59.01 -18.32 -89.47
CA SER A 223 -57.83 -17.82 -88.73
C SER A 223 -58.20 -17.04 -87.46
N VAL A 224 -59.39 -16.43 -87.41
CA VAL A 224 -59.91 -15.71 -86.25
C VAL A 224 -60.36 -16.70 -85.16
N HIS A 225 -60.81 -17.89 -85.56
CA HIS A 225 -61.24 -18.92 -84.62
C HIS A 225 -60.07 -19.57 -83.87
N GLU A 226 -58.97 -19.87 -84.56
CA GLU A 226 -57.74 -20.37 -83.94
C GLU A 226 -57.13 -19.33 -82.99
N LEU A 227 -57.09 -18.06 -83.42
CA LEU A 227 -56.64 -16.94 -82.58
C LEU A 227 -57.50 -16.79 -81.31
N ASN A 228 -58.83 -16.94 -81.41
CA ASN A 228 -59.72 -16.89 -80.25
C ASN A 228 -59.50 -18.04 -79.26
N LYS A 229 -59.11 -19.23 -79.75
CA LYS A 229 -58.74 -20.36 -78.89
C LYS A 229 -57.45 -20.06 -78.12
N ASP A 230 -56.42 -19.56 -78.81
CA ASP A 230 -55.14 -19.19 -78.19
C ASP A 230 -55.31 -18.04 -77.19
N ILE A 231 -56.12 -17.03 -77.52
CA ILE A 231 -56.49 -15.94 -76.59
C ILE A 231 -57.18 -16.51 -75.34
N GLY A 232 -58.08 -17.50 -75.51
CA GLY A 232 -58.75 -18.17 -74.39
C GLY A 232 -57.80 -18.93 -73.48
N GLU A 233 -56.75 -19.55 -74.02
CA GLU A 233 -55.71 -20.22 -73.21
C GLU A 233 -54.81 -19.22 -72.49
N VAL A 234 -54.40 -18.13 -73.15
CA VAL A 234 -53.64 -17.03 -72.52
C VAL A 234 -54.46 -16.38 -71.41
N GLU A 235 -55.75 -16.16 -71.61
CA GLU A 235 -56.61 -15.56 -70.59
C GLU A 235 -56.79 -16.48 -69.37
N LYS A 236 -56.85 -17.81 -69.56
CA LYS A 236 -56.86 -18.79 -68.46
C LYS A 236 -55.57 -18.72 -67.64
N THR A 237 -54.40 -18.66 -68.30
CA THR A 237 -53.11 -18.56 -67.59
C THR A 237 -52.97 -17.23 -66.86
N LEU A 238 -53.41 -16.12 -67.45
CA LEU A 238 -53.40 -14.80 -66.81
C LEU A 238 -54.37 -14.72 -65.63
N LYS A 239 -55.57 -15.33 -65.72
CA LYS A 239 -56.51 -15.44 -64.60
C LYS A 239 -55.92 -16.26 -63.45
N PHE A 240 -55.26 -17.38 -63.77
CA PHE A 240 -54.55 -18.18 -62.77
C PHE A 240 -53.46 -17.36 -62.07
N LEU A 241 -52.56 -16.73 -62.83
CA LEU A 241 -51.49 -15.90 -62.30
C LEU A 241 -52.02 -14.74 -61.44
N LYS A 242 -53.06 -14.03 -61.92
CA LYS A 242 -53.72 -12.96 -61.18
C LYS A 242 -54.20 -13.41 -59.81
N ASN A 243 -54.84 -14.58 -59.75
CA ASN A 243 -55.35 -15.16 -58.51
C ASN A 243 -54.22 -15.62 -57.58
N THR A 244 -53.16 -16.23 -58.11
CA THR A 244 -52.01 -16.67 -57.32
C THR A 244 -51.21 -15.50 -56.74
N THR A 245 -51.01 -14.42 -57.51
CA THR A 245 -50.28 -13.24 -57.04
C THR A 245 -51.16 -12.26 -56.24
N LEU A 246 -52.48 -12.54 -56.12
CA LEU A 246 -53.46 -11.69 -55.43
C LEU A 246 -53.49 -10.24 -55.95
N VAL A 247 -53.44 -10.08 -57.29
CA VAL A 247 -53.34 -8.75 -57.93
C VAL A 247 -54.67 -8.35 -58.58
N ASN A 248 -55.03 -7.06 -58.53
CA ASN A 248 -56.31 -6.55 -59.04
C ASN A 248 -56.38 -6.42 -60.58
N SER A 249 -55.24 -6.23 -61.26
CA SER A 249 -55.12 -6.09 -62.72
C SER A 249 -54.01 -6.98 -63.31
N TYR A 250 -54.15 -7.40 -64.57
CA TYR A 250 -53.12 -8.21 -65.26
C TYR A 250 -51.78 -7.46 -65.40
N SER A 251 -51.83 -6.14 -65.60
CA SER A 251 -50.63 -5.28 -65.71
C SER A 251 -49.76 -5.25 -64.46
N ALA A 252 -50.32 -5.58 -63.29
CA ALA A 252 -49.60 -5.54 -62.02
C ALA A 252 -49.02 -6.91 -61.60
N ILE A 253 -49.26 -7.98 -62.37
CA ILE A 253 -48.71 -9.32 -62.10
C ILE A 253 -47.18 -9.30 -62.15
N TYR A 254 -46.60 -8.76 -63.24
CA TYR A 254 -45.14 -8.74 -63.41
C TYR A 254 -44.41 -7.85 -62.39
N PRO A 255 -44.84 -6.61 -62.11
CA PRO A 255 -44.26 -5.80 -61.03
C PRO A 255 -44.33 -6.48 -59.65
N CYS A 256 -45.43 -7.19 -59.36
CA CYS A 256 -45.58 -7.92 -58.09
C CYS A 256 -44.56 -9.07 -57.99
N LEU A 257 -44.40 -9.86 -59.05
CA LEU A 257 -43.42 -10.95 -59.10
C LEU A 257 -41.98 -10.43 -59.00
N ASP A 258 -41.63 -9.37 -59.71
CA ASP A 258 -40.29 -8.76 -59.65
C ASP A 258 -39.96 -8.26 -58.23
N GLU A 259 -40.93 -7.63 -57.56
CA GLU A 259 -40.75 -7.20 -56.17
C GLU A 259 -40.63 -8.39 -55.21
N GLN A 260 -41.40 -9.46 -55.40
CA GLN A 260 -41.24 -10.71 -54.62
C GLN A 260 -39.84 -11.32 -54.82
N PHE A 261 -39.32 -11.33 -56.04
CA PHE A 261 -37.94 -11.80 -56.30
C PHE A 261 -36.89 -10.92 -55.62
N LYS A 262 -37.06 -9.59 -55.63
CA LYS A 262 -36.16 -8.66 -54.93
C LYS A 262 -36.21 -8.87 -53.41
N GLN A 263 -37.40 -9.03 -52.85
CA GLN A 263 -37.59 -9.32 -51.43
C GLN A 263 -36.96 -10.67 -51.04
N HIS A 264 -37.15 -11.71 -51.85
CA HIS A 264 -36.52 -13.00 -51.66
C HIS A 264 -34.99 -12.90 -51.64
N ARG A 265 -34.38 -12.16 -52.59
CA ARG A 265 -32.92 -11.91 -52.60
C ARG A 265 -32.45 -11.17 -51.35
N ARG A 266 -33.18 -10.15 -50.91
CA ARG A 266 -32.86 -9.40 -49.67
C ARG A 266 -32.93 -10.29 -48.43
N LEU A 267 -33.98 -11.11 -48.31
CA LEU A 267 -34.15 -12.05 -47.21
C LEU A 267 -33.06 -13.12 -47.21
N LYS A 268 -32.70 -13.66 -48.37
CA LYS A 268 -31.61 -14.62 -48.51
C LYS A 268 -30.27 -14.05 -48.04
N HIS A 269 -29.92 -12.85 -48.48
CA HIS A 269 -28.70 -12.18 -48.01
C HIS A 269 -28.72 -11.86 -46.52
N LEU A 270 -29.90 -11.51 -45.97
CA LEU A 270 -30.05 -11.28 -44.54
C LEU A 270 -29.84 -12.57 -43.74
N ALA A 271 -30.37 -13.71 -44.22
CA ALA A 271 -30.15 -15.01 -43.61
C ALA A 271 -28.67 -15.41 -43.63
N GLU A 272 -28.00 -15.29 -44.80
CA GLU A 272 -26.56 -15.55 -44.94
C GLU A 272 -25.70 -14.63 -44.05
N LYS A 273 -26.15 -13.40 -43.79
CA LYS A 273 -25.50 -12.49 -42.85
C LYS A 273 -25.67 -12.98 -41.41
N PHE A 274 -26.88 -13.35 -41.01
CA PHE A 274 -27.14 -13.84 -39.65
C PHE A 274 -26.41 -15.15 -39.34
N GLU A 275 -26.25 -16.04 -40.32
CA GLU A 275 -25.43 -17.25 -40.16
C GLU A 275 -23.97 -16.89 -39.88
N ARG A 276 -23.38 -15.98 -40.66
CA ARG A 276 -22.00 -15.50 -40.44
C ARG A 276 -21.84 -14.79 -39.09
N ASP A 277 -22.81 -13.97 -38.70
CA ASP A 277 -22.80 -13.27 -37.42
C ASP A 277 -22.88 -14.27 -36.25
N ARG A 278 -23.73 -15.30 -36.36
CA ARG A 278 -23.85 -16.39 -35.38
C ARG A 278 -22.53 -17.16 -35.24
N ASP A 279 -21.92 -17.55 -36.35
CA ASP A 279 -20.68 -18.33 -36.33
C ASP A 279 -19.52 -17.50 -35.76
N THR A 280 -19.48 -16.20 -36.08
CA THR A 280 -18.52 -15.26 -35.48
C THR A 280 -18.72 -15.13 -33.97
N LEU A 281 -19.97 -15.05 -33.51
CA LEU A 281 -20.29 -14.98 -32.09
C LEU A 281 -19.88 -16.27 -31.38
N LEU A 282 -20.16 -17.44 -31.98
CA LEU A 282 -19.78 -18.74 -31.44
C LEU A 282 -18.26 -18.88 -31.32
N ASN A 283 -17.50 -18.42 -32.32
CA ASN A 283 -16.04 -18.41 -32.25
C ASN A 283 -15.52 -17.50 -31.13
N LYS A 284 -16.14 -16.33 -30.93
CA LYS A 284 -15.80 -15.42 -29.83
C LYS A 284 -16.13 -16.03 -28.47
N THR A 285 -17.26 -16.71 -28.31
CA THR A 285 -17.62 -17.38 -27.05
C THR A 285 -16.65 -18.52 -26.75
N ASN A 286 -16.31 -19.34 -27.75
CA ASN A 286 -15.35 -20.44 -27.58
C ASN A 286 -13.96 -19.91 -27.20
N HIS A 287 -13.50 -18.82 -27.83
CA HIS A 287 -12.23 -18.19 -27.49
C HIS A 287 -12.24 -17.62 -26.06
N ALA A 288 -13.32 -16.94 -25.67
CA ALA A 288 -13.47 -16.41 -24.32
C ALA A 288 -13.48 -17.53 -23.26
N GLU A 289 -14.14 -18.65 -23.55
CA GLU A 289 -14.16 -19.82 -22.66
C GLU A 289 -12.76 -20.45 -22.51
N LEU A 290 -12.04 -20.62 -23.61
CA LEU A 290 -10.66 -21.10 -23.58
C LEU A 290 -9.77 -20.16 -22.75
N MET A 291 -9.89 -18.85 -22.96
CA MET A 291 -9.11 -17.86 -22.21
C MET A 291 -9.48 -17.84 -20.72
N ASN A 292 -10.75 -18.02 -20.38
CA ASN A 292 -11.20 -18.16 -18.99
C ASN A 292 -10.61 -19.41 -18.33
N ASN A 293 -10.55 -20.54 -19.05
CA ASN A 293 -9.92 -21.76 -18.54
C ASN A 293 -8.42 -21.59 -18.33
N VAL A 294 -7.73 -20.94 -19.27
CA VAL A 294 -6.31 -20.57 -19.10
C VAL A 294 -6.14 -19.69 -17.86
N LEU A 295 -6.92 -18.63 -17.72
CA LEU A 295 -6.83 -17.73 -16.57
C LEU A 295 -7.11 -18.44 -15.24
N LYS A 296 -8.12 -19.33 -15.16
CA LYS A 296 -8.38 -20.10 -13.94
C LYS A 296 -7.20 -20.97 -13.53
N ASN A 297 -6.53 -21.59 -14.51
CA ASN A 297 -5.41 -22.48 -14.24
C ASN A 297 -4.13 -21.68 -13.93
N THR A 298 -3.83 -20.62 -14.68
CA THR A 298 -2.63 -19.81 -14.51
C THR A 298 -2.72 -18.87 -13.29
N ALA A 299 -3.92 -18.34 -12.96
CA ALA A 299 -4.09 -17.48 -11.80
C ALA A 299 -3.83 -18.23 -10.48
N ASN A 300 -4.14 -19.54 -10.41
CA ASN A 300 -3.91 -20.32 -9.19
C ASN A 300 -2.43 -20.43 -8.82
N ASP A 301 -1.54 -20.62 -9.80
CA ASP A 301 -0.10 -20.77 -9.53
C ASP A 301 0.51 -19.45 -9.01
N TYR A 302 0.19 -18.33 -9.65
CA TYR A 302 0.65 -17.01 -9.20
C TYR A 302 0.04 -16.58 -7.86
N ILE A 303 -1.23 -16.91 -7.61
CA ILE A 303 -1.89 -16.59 -6.33
C ILE A 303 -1.29 -17.45 -5.21
N ALA A 304 -1.01 -18.73 -5.45
CA ALA A 304 -0.36 -19.60 -4.47
C ALA A 304 1.05 -19.12 -4.11
N GLU A 305 1.86 -18.76 -5.11
CA GLU A 305 3.20 -18.21 -4.89
C GLU A 305 3.15 -16.86 -4.15
N TYR A 306 2.20 -16.00 -4.50
CA TYR A 306 1.97 -14.73 -3.81
C TYR A 306 1.56 -14.93 -2.34
N LEU A 307 0.65 -15.86 -2.06
CA LEU A 307 0.23 -16.18 -0.69
C LEU A 307 1.38 -16.72 0.15
N TYR A 308 2.23 -17.56 -0.45
CA TYR A 308 3.43 -18.07 0.20
C TYR A 308 4.41 -16.93 0.55
N LYS A 309 4.78 -16.10 -0.42
CA LYS A 309 5.66 -14.94 -0.21
C LYS A 309 5.09 -13.95 0.82
N LYS A 310 3.78 -13.70 0.78
CA LYS A 310 3.10 -12.86 1.76
C LYS A 310 3.24 -13.40 3.19
N GLN A 311 3.15 -14.72 3.36
CA GLN A 311 3.31 -15.35 4.66
C GLN A 311 4.77 -15.29 5.15
N GLU A 312 5.72 -15.50 4.24
CA GLU A 312 7.15 -15.36 4.51
C GLU A 312 7.51 -13.94 5.00
N TYR A 313 7.05 -12.91 4.29
CA TYR A 313 7.29 -11.52 4.71
C TYR A 313 6.62 -11.18 6.04
N LYS A 314 5.43 -11.70 6.31
CA LYS A 314 4.80 -11.55 7.63
C LYS A 314 5.65 -12.13 8.75
N ASN A 315 6.21 -13.33 8.54
CA ASN A 315 7.07 -13.96 9.53
C ASN A 315 8.37 -13.16 9.76
N SER A 316 8.99 -12.66 8.67
CA SER A 316 10.18 -11.80 8.77
C SER A 316 9.91 -10.50 9.54
N ILE A 317 8.76 -9.85 9.31
CA ILE A 317 8.36 -8.64 10.06
C ILE A 317 8.20 -8.95 11.55
N ILE A 318 7.63 -10.12 11.90
CA ILE A 318 7.48 -10.53 13.30
C ILE A 318 8.85 -10.72 13.96
N GLN A 319 9.78 -11.40 13.30
CA GLN A 319 11.14 -11.60 13.81
C GLN A 319 11.87 -10.27 14.06
N ILE A 320 11.83 -9.34 13.10
CA ILE A 320 12.46 -8.02 13.24
C ILE A 320 11.85 -7.23 14.41
N ARG A 321 10.53 -7.35 14.64
CA ARG A 321 9.88 -6.70 15.79
C ARG A 321 10.35 -7.29 17.12
N GLU A 322 10.46 -8.61 17.22
CA GLU A 322 10.98 -9.28 18.42
C GLU A 322 12.43 -8.88 18.72
N GLU A 323 13.28 -8.79 17.68
CA GLU A 323 14.66 -8.32 17.81
C GLU A 323 14.72 -6.86 18.29
N ASN A 324 13.89 -5.98 17.72
CA ASN A 324 13.81 -4.58 18.14
C ASN A 324 13.34 -4.43 19.58
N GLU A 325 12.36 -5.22 20.01
CA GLU A 325 11.92 -5.22 21.42
C GLU A 325 13.03 -5.69 22.36
N ASN A 326 13.80 -6.70 21.97
CA ASN A 326 14.95 -7.19 22.75
C ASN A 326 16.06 -6.13 22.83
N CYS A 327 16.37 -5.47 21.72
CA CYS A 327 17.30 -4.33 21.69
C CYS A 327 16.84 -3.19 22.59
N ALA A 328 15.55 -2.83 22.57
CA ALA A 328 14.98 -1.81 23.43
C ALA A 328 15.08 -2.18 24.93
N LYS A 329 14.83 -3.45 25.28
CA LYS A 329 15.00 -3.96 26.65
C LYS A 329 16.46 -3.85 27.11
N LEU A 330 17.42 -4.24 26.26
CA LEU A 330 18.84 -4.13 26.57
C LEU A 330 19.29 -2.67 26.71
N LEU A 331 18.79 -1.79 25.85
CA LEU A 331 19.09 -0.36 25.90
C LEU A 331 18.57 0.26 27.21
N ARG A 332 17.35 -0.07 27.64
CA ARG A 332 16.80 0.37 28.94
C ARG A 332 17.67 -0.08 30.11
N LYS A 333 18.08 -1.35 30.14
CA LYS A 333 19.00 -1.88 31.17
C LYS A 333 20.33 -1.13 31.17
N LYS A 334 20.88 -0.83 29.99
CA LYS A 334 22.12 -0.05 29.87
C LYS A 334 21.95 1.37 30.45
N HIS A 335 20.83 2.03 30.16
CA HIS A 335 20.53 3.35 30.71
C HIS A 335 20.34 3.32 32.23
N GLU A 336 19.67 2.30 32.75
CA GLU A 336 19.49 2.10 34.19
C GLU A 336 20.82 1.93 34.92
N VAL A 337 21.70 1.07 34.40
CA VAL A 337 23.06 0.89 34.96
C VAL A 337 23.87 2.18 34.88
N ALA A 338 23.79 2.91 33.75
CA ALA A 338 24.47 4.19 33.61
C ALA A 338 23.98 5.23 34.62
N ALA A 339 22.67 5.26 34.91
CA ALA A 339 22.09 6.11 35.94
C ALA A 339 22.57 5.71 37.34
N GLN A 340 22.57 4.42 37.68
CA GLN A 340 23.11 3.91 38.95
C GLN A 340 24.58 4.30 39.15
N ILE A 341 25.41 4.16 38.12
CA ILE A 341 26.81 4.59 38.16
C ILE A 341 26.93 6.10 38.41
N ARG A 342 26.12 6.93 37.75
CA ARG A 342 26.12 8.39 37.98
C ARG A 342 25.71 8.74 39.41
N ILE A 343 24.68 8.08 39.95
CA ILE A 343 24.23 8.28 41.34
C ILE A 343 25.35 7.90 42.32
N ALA A 344 25.98 6.74 42.14
CA ALA A 344 27.08 6.29 42.98
C ALA A 344 28.29 7.24 42.92
N LEU A 345 28.64 7.75 41.73
CA LEU A 345 29.71 8.75 41.58
C LEU A 345 29.37 10.07 42.28
N ARG A 346 28.12 10.53 42.23
CA ARG A 346 27.68 11.71 42.98
C ARG A 346 27.76 11.50 44.49
N GLN A 347 27.34 10.33 44.98
CA GLN A 347 27.46 9.97 46.40
C GLN A 347 28.93 9.97 46.86
N LEU A 348 29.84 9.36 46.09
CA LEU A 348 31.28 9.37 46.37
C LEU A 348 31.86 10.79 46.37
N LEU A 349 31.42 11.65 45.44
CA LEU A 349 31.84 13.05 45.43
C LEU A 349 31.36 13.80 46.69
N GLN A 350 30.12 13.58 47.12
CA GLN A 350 29.56 14.19 48.32
C GLN A 350 30.30 13.72 49.59
N LEU A 351 30.67 12.44 49.69
CA LEU A 351 31.53 11.92 50.75
C LEU A 351 32.91 12.59 50.75
N SER A 352 33.45 12.88 49.56
CA SER A 352 34.74 13.57 49.40
C SER A 352 34.70 15.10 49.63
N TYR A 353 33.56 15.68 50.01
CA TYR A 353 33.43 17.14 50.18
C TYR A 353 34.38 17.70 51.25
N ASN A 354 34.58 16.96 52.34
CA ASN A 354 35.46 17.36 53.45
C ASN A 354 36.96 17.23 53.10
N LEU A 355 37.30 16.63 51.95
CA LEU A 355 38.67 16.49 51.47
C LEU A 355 39.03 17.72 50.62
N LYS A 356 39.92 18.57 51.15
CA LYS A 356 40.41 19.75 50.44
C LYS A 356 41.27 19.31 49.23
N PRO A 357 41.03 19.85 48.02
CA PRO A 357 41.88 19.58 46.86
C PRO A 357 43.30 20.16 47.08
N PRO A 358 44.34 19.53 46.53
CA PRO A 358 45.74 19.84 46.80
C PRO A 358 46.14 21.28 46.40
N GLU A 359 45.38 21.92 45.51
CA GLU A 359 45.66 23.29 45.04
C GLU A 359 45.43 24.38 46.11
N THR A 360 44.64 24.10 47.16
CA THR A 360 44.42 25.06 48.26
C THR A 360 45.44 24.94 49.41
N MET A 361 46.36 23.97 49.34
CA MET A 361 47.41 23.77 50.35
C MET A 361 48.71 24.52 50.04
N LYS A 362 48.64 25.71 49.41
CA LYS A 362 49.83 26.57 49.24
C LYS A 362 49.87 27.68 50.29
N LYS A 363 50.86 27.53 51.18
CA LYS A 363 51.47 28.49 52.12
C LYS A 363 50.63 28.93 53.33
N LYS A 364 50.74 28.18 54.43
CA LYS A 364 51.06 28.76 55.75
C LYS A 364 52.15 27.92 56.43
N SER A 365 53.18 28.61 56.88
CA SER A 365 54.33 28.11 57.64
C SER A 365 53.99 27.83 59.11
N SER A 366 54.86 27.01 59.70
CA SER A 366 55.08 26.69 61.12
C SER A 366 54.05 25.84 61.87
N SER A 367 54.53 24.64 62.23
CA SER A 367 54.17 23.78 63.37
C SER A 367 52.68 23.42 63.54
N SER A 368 52.22 22.45 62.75
CA SER A 368 51.30 21.40 63.21
C SER A 368 51.20 20.35 62.10
N THR A 369 51.24 19.06 62.47
CA THR A 369 51.02 17.94 61.57
C THR A 369 49.72 18.13 60.77
N PRO A 370 49.75 18.03 59.42
CA PRO A 370 48.58 18.32 58.61
C PRO A 370 47.60 17.14 58.67
N HIS A 371 46.72 17.13 59.67
CA HIS A 371 45.57 16.24 59.66
C HIS A 371 44.55 16.76 58.61
N PRO A 372 44.04 15.90 57.70
CA PRO A 372 43.07 16.30 56.68
C PRO A 372 41.70 16.69 57.27
N PHE A 373 41.48 16.41 58.56
CA PHE A 373 40.30 16.79 59.33
C PHE A 373 40.65 17.88 60.35
N ASN A 374 41.06 19.07 59.89
CA ASN A 374 41.06 20.23 60.77
C ASN A 374 39.61 20.70 60.96
N ILE A 375 38.94 20.12 61.97
CA ILE A 375 37.63 20.54 62.47
C ILE A 375 37.87 21.80 63.33
N ALA A 376 38.21 22.90 62.67
CA ALA A 376 38.12 24.22 63.27
C ALA A 376 36.97 24.94 62.56
N GLN A 377 35.94 25.24 63.33
CA GLN A 377 34.69 25.93 63.00
C GLN A 377 34.84 27.00 61.89
N GLU A 378 34.78 26.58 60.62
CA GLU A 378 34.50 27.48 59.52
C GLU A 378 32.98 27.53 59.35
N LYS A 379 32.43 28.71 59.69
CA LYS A 379 31.04 29.13 59.53
C LYS A 379 30.40 28.52 58.27
N GLU A 380 29.20 27.98 58.47
CA GLU A 380 28.21 27.56 57.48
C GLU A 380 28.39 28.18 56.09
N LYS A 381 29.21 27.58 55.23
CA LYS A 381 28.99 27.69 53.80
C LYS A 381 27.84 26.76 53.47
N LYS A 382 26.66 27.35 53.25
CA LYS A 382 25.48 26.65 52.75
C LYS A 382 25.89 25.77 51.57
N MET A 383 25.43 24.52 51.64
CA MET A 383 25.62 23.49 50.65
C MET A 383 25.09 24.02 49.31
N GLU A 384 25.97 24.41 48.39
CA GLU A 384 25.57 24.64 47.00
C GLU A 384 25.26 23.26 46.41
N ILE A 385 23.95 23.01 46.26
CA ILE A 385 23.41 21.89 45.51
C ILE A 385 24.02 22.03 44.10
N PRO A 386 24.82 21.07 43.63
CA PRO A 386 25.38 21.14 42.28
C PRO A 386 24.23 21.21 41.28
N ASP A 387 24.28 22.20 40.39
CA ASP A 387 23.24 22.45 39.38
C ASP A 387 22.83 21.15 38.68
N GLU A 388 21.53 20.94 38.58
CA GLU A 388 20.93 19.84 37.84
C GLU A 388 21.17 20.06 36.35
N ASP A 389 22.36 19.74 35.84
CA ASP A 389 22.55 19.40 34.42
C ASP A 389 23.91 18.73 34.14
N GLU A 390 23.84 17.63 33.39
CA GLU A 390 24.88 17.02 32.54
C GLU A 390 26.38 17.05 32.94
N ILE A 391 26.73 16.77 34.19
CA ILE A 391 28.15 16.52 34.52
C ILE A 391 28.57 15.13 33.98
N ASP A 392 29.40 15.13 32.94
CA ASP A 392 30.03 13.92 32.36
C ASP A 392 30.68 13.07 33.47
N GLY A 393 30.30 11.79 33.56
CA GLY A 393 30.77 10.86 34.58
C GLY A 393 32.29 10.74 34.62
N ARG A 394 32.98 10.98 33.49
CA ARG A 394 34.44 11.01 33.41
C ARG A 394 35.05 12.18 34.19
N LYS A 395 34.39 13.35 34.20
CA LYS A 395 34.84 14.52 34.97
C LYS A 395 34.67 14.28 36.48
N LEU A 396 33.56 13.65 36.88
CA LEU A 396 33.32 13.23 38.27
C LEU A 396 34.42 12.27 38.75
N ILE A 397 34.76 11.25 37.95
CA ILE A 397 35.83 10.30 38.27
C ILE A 397 37.19 11.01 38.43
N SER A 398 37.52 11.97 37.56
CA SER A 398 38.78 12.71 37.68
C SER A 398 38.88 13.53 38.98
N ILE A 399 37.77 14.14 39.42
CA ILE A 399 37.73 14.93 40.66
C ILE A 399 37.85 14.02 41.89
N ILE A 400 37.09 12.91 41.89
CA ILE A 400 37.12 11.90 42.95
C ILE A 400 38.52 11.30 43.07
N ASN A 401 39.14 10.88 41.97
CA ASN A 401 40.50 10.31 41.97
C ASN A 401 41.53 11.27 42.58
N LYS A 402 41.48 12.56 42.25
CA LYS A 402 42.39 13.57 42.84
C LYS A 402 42.21 13.68 44.35
N LYS A 403 40.97 13.73 44.83
CA LYS A 403 40.65 13.85 46.27
C LYS A 403 41.00 12.59 47.07
N PHE A 404 40.66 11.42 46.54
CA PHE A 404 40.98 10.14 47.19
C PHE A 404 42.47 9.80 47.14
N SER A 405 43.21 10.25 46.11
CA SER A 405 44.67 10.11 46.08
C SER A 405 45.35 10.89 47.21
N VAL A 406 44.86 12.10 47.52
CA VAL A 406 45.33 12.88 48.68
C VAL A 406 44.98 12.18 49.99
N LEU A 407 43.76 11.67 50.13
CA LEU A 407 43.36 10.88 51.31
C LEU A 407 44.25 9.66 51.51
N MET A 408 44.50 8.88 50.46
CA MET A 408 45.37 7.70 50.52
C MET A 408 46.80 8.07 50.90
N ALA A 409 47.35 9.14 50.32
CA ALA A 409 48.68 9.63 50.68
C ALA A 409 48.77 10.06 52.16
N THR A 410 47.72 10.69 52.70
CA THR A 410 47.66 11.05 54.13
C THR A 410 47.44 9.85 55.04
N TYR A 411 46.68 8.85 54.60
CA TYR A 411 46.44 7.62 55.36
C TYR A 411 47.73 6.81 55.55
N PHE A 412 48.50 6.62 54.47
CA PHE A 412 49.80 5.94 54.54
C PHE A 412 50.88 6.72 55.31
N ALA A 413 50.66 8.01 55.58
CA ALA A 413 51.56 8.86 56.36
C ALA A 413 51.21 8.94 57.86
N LEU A 414 50.10 8.33 58.30
CA LEU A 414 49.71 8.32 59.71
C LEU A 414 50.49 7.24 60.50
N PRO A 415 51.14 7.59 61.62
CA PRO A 415 51.67 6.59 62.54
C PRO A 415 50.53 5.81 63.20
N GLU A 416 50.78 4.52 63.49
CA GLU A 416 49.87 3.43 63.88
C GLU A 416 49.10 3.61 65.22
N LYS A 417 48.85 4.84 65.68
CA LYS A 417 48.10 5.14 66.90
C LYS A 417 47.06 6.22 66.66
N THR A 418 45.89 5.81 66.17
CA THR A 418 44.63 6.53 66.39
C THR A 418 43.62 5.51 66.88
N ALA A 419 42.99 5.79 68.03
CA ALA A 419 41.98 4.91 68.61
C ALA A 419 40.87 4.65 67.58
N PRO A 420 40.68 3.39 67.14
CA PRO A 420 39.76 3.07 66.04
C PRO A 420 38.30 3.40 66.38
N ASP A 421 37.96 3.45 67.67
CA ASP A 421 36.58 3.62 68.15
C ASP A 421 36.08 5.07 67.96
N GLU A 422 36.89 6.10 68.22
CA GLU A 422 36.48 7.50 68.01
C GLU A 422 36.34 7.87 66.53
N ALA A 423 37.19 7.30 65.67
CA ALA A 423 37.10 7.49 64.23
C ALA A 423 35.84 6.82 63.65
N TYR A 424 35.50 5.62 64.15
CA TYR A 424 34.31 4.88 63.76
C TYR A 424 33.03 5.56 64.24
N GLU A 425 33.00 6.06 65.48
CA GLU A 425 31.87 6.86 65.99
C GLU A 425 31.71 8.17 65.21
N SER A 426 32.80 8.86 64.84
CA SER A 426 32.72 10.07 64.00
C SER A 426 32.21 9.76 62.59
N PHE A 427 32.57 8.60 62.03
CA PHE A 427 32.11 8.15 60.73
C PHE A 427 30.63 7.77 60.76
N GLU A 428 30.19 7.05 61.80
CA GLU A 428 28.77 6.75 62.04
C GLU A 428 27.96 8.02 62.25
N GLN A 429 28.44 8.98 63.04
CA GLN A 429 27.76 10.27 63.24
C GLN A 429 27.71 11.09 61.94
N MET A 430 28.76 11.07 61.12
CA MET A 430 28.77 11.76 59.82
C MET A 430 27.84 11.09 58.80
N MET A 431 27.75 9.76 58.81
CA MET A 431 26.80 9.00 58.00
C MET A 431 25.37 9.27 58.47
N GLN A 432 25.06 9.14 59.76
CA GLN A 432 23.74 9.40 60.35
C GLN A 432 23.27 10.84 60.12
N ALA A 433 24.14 11.85 60.30
CA ALA A 433 23.82 13.25 60.02
C ALA A 433 23.45 13.51 58.55
N ARG A 434 23.95 12.68 57.62
CA ARG A 434 23.63 12.73 56.19
C ARG A 434 22.45 11.84 55.80
N THR A 435 22.22 10.73 56.49
CA THR A 435 20.98 9.93 56.34
C THR A 435 19.76 10.74 56.78
N ILE A 436 19.91 11.65 57.75
CA ILE A 436 18.87 12.61 58.15
C ILE A 436 18.56 13.61 57.01
N PHE A 437 19.50 13.89 56.10
CA PHE A 437 19.21 14.65 54.89
C PHE A 437 18.42 13.84 53.86
N PHE A 438 18.58 12.52 53.79
CA PHE A 438 17.72 11.64 52.98
C PHE A 438 16.30 11.54 53.56
N SER A 439 16.15 11.42 54.89
CA SER A 439 14.82 11.33 55.53
C SER A 439 14.08 12.69 55.60
N LYS A 440 14.81 13.82 55.59
CA LYS A 440 14.21 15.16 55.49
C LYS A 440 13.87 15.57 54.05
N VAL A 441 14.48 14.95 53.04
CA VAL A 441 14.01 15.09 51.65
C VAL A 441 12.72 14.31 51.43
N GLU A 442 12.50 13.18 52.12
CA GLU A 442 11.20 12.47 52.08
C GLU A 442 10.07 13.17 52.83
N THR A 443 10.35 14.12 53.74
CA THR A 443 9.31 14.86 54.48
C THR A 443 9.07 16.29 54.02
N ALA A 444 9.84 16.79 53.04
CA ALA A 444 9.52 18.00 52.27
C ALA A 444 8.96 17.68 50.86
N LEU A 445 8.64 16.42 50.60
CA LEU A 445 7.93 15.92 49.41
C LEU A 445 6.49 15.49 49.73
N SER A 446 5.88 16.11 50.74
CA SER A 446 4.44 16.03 50.97
C SER A 446 3.82 17.42 50.85
N GLU A 447 3.00 17.56 49.83
CA GLU A 447 1.94 18.57 49.69
C GLU A 447 2.35 20.01 49.36
N SER A 448 3.09 20.17 48.27
CA SER A 448 2.68 21.16 47.27
C SER A 448 2.81 20.56 45.87
N SER A 449 1.64 20.18 45.32
CA SER A 449 1.35 19.89 43.91
C SER A 449 2.55 19.54 43.02
N LEU A 450 2.68 18.23 42.74
CA LEU A 450 3.56 17.60 41.75
C LEU A 450 3.20 17.97 40.28
N LEU A 451 2.75 19.20 40.06
CA LEU A 451 2.15 19.70 38.81
C LEU A 451 2.44 21.18 38.53
N GLN A 452 3.51 21.75 39.10
CA GLN A 452 3.86 23.18 38.94
C GLN A 452 5.31 23.41 38.48
N GLY A 453 5.87 22.51 37.66
CA GLY A 453 7.20 22.68 37.06
C GLY A 453 7.41 21.96 35.73
N LEU A 454 6.38 21.30 35.20
CA LEU A 454 6.41 20.55 33.93
C LEU A 454 5.87 21.41 32.77
N TYR A 455 6.29 22.68 32.72
CA TYR A 455 6.10 23.53 31.57
C TYR A 455 7.47 23.83 30.96
N THR A 456 7.62 23.45 29.68
CA THR A 456 8.83 23.38 28.86
C THR A 456 9.67 22.13 29.20
N GLU A 457 9.73 21.06 28.41
CA GLU A 457 9.69 20.90 26.95
C GLU A 457 9.00 19.57 26.58
N ALA A 458 7.74 19.65 26.13
CA ALA A 458 7.08 18.55 25.43
C ALA A 458 6.14 19.15 24.38
N THR A 459 6.74 19.74 23.34
CA THR A 459 6.08 20.39 22.21
C THR A 459 5.39 19.38 21.26
N THR A 460 4.75 18.33 21.77
CA THR A 460 4.02 17.35 20.94
C THR A 460 2.82 16.71 21.66
N GLN A 461 2.20 17.39 22.62
CA GLN A 461 0.87 17.01 23.10
C GLN A 461 -0.12 18.13 22.81
N LEU A 462 -0.93 17.91 21.77
CA LEU A 462 -1.99 18.82 21.36
C LEU A 462 -2.98 19.03 22.50
N THR A 463 -3.24 20.29 22.85
CA THR A 463 -4.27 20.61 23.85
C THR A 463 -5.65 20.21 23.32
N ARG A 464 -6.65 20.04 24.21
CA ARG A 464 -8.03 19.71 23.82
C ARG A 464 -8.62 20.71 22.81
N GLU A 465 -8.18 21.96 22.85
CA GLU A 465 -8.56 22.99 21.87
C GLU A 465 -7.86 22.78 20.53
N ASP A 466 -6.59 22.40 20.53
CA ASP A 466 -5.85 22.04 19.31
C ASP A 466 -6.37 20.74 18.67
N ILE A 467 -6.75 19.73 19.47
CA ILE A 467 -7.39 18.50 18.99
C ILE A 467 -8.77 18.81 18.39
N LYS A 468 -9.55 19.73 18.98
CA LYS A 468 -10.80 20.21 18.38
C LYS A 468 -10.55 21.02 17.12
N LYS A 469 -9.48 21.80 17.05
CA LYS A 469 -9.10 22.58 15.87
C LYS A 469 -8.63 21.68 14.73
N GLN A 470 -7.75 20.71 15.00
CA GLN A 470 -7.34 19.67 14.05
C GLN A 470 -8.49 18.75 13.66
N SER A 471 -9.40 18.40 14.57
CA SER A 471 -10.59 17.62 14.20
C SER A 471 -11.55 18.43 13.31
N LYS A 472 -11.71 19.74 13.57
CA LYS A 472 -12.48 20.65 12.71
C LYS A 472 -11.81 20.83 11.34
N GLU A 473 -10.49 20.84 11.29
CA GLU A 473 -9.68 20.96 10.08
C GLU A 473 -9.68 19.66 9.26
N LEU A 474 -9.60 18.49 9.90
CA LEU A 474 -9.78 17.16 9.29
C LEU A 474 -11.20 16.96 8.76
N VAL A 475 -12.23 17.37 9.51
CA VAL A 475 -13.62 17.36 9.04
C VAL A 475 -13.79 18.34 7.88
N GLY A 476 -13.13 19.51 7.91
CA GLY A 476 -13.07 20.48 6.81
C GLY A 476 -12.38 19.94 5.56
N ALA A 477 -11.26 19.23 5.72
CA ALA A 477 -10.52 18.60 4.63
C ALA A 477 -11.27 17.43 4.01
N ASN A 478 -11.96 16.62 4.83
CA ASN A 478 -12.80 15.52 4.35
C ASN A 478 -14.18 15.97 3.83
N THR A 479 -14.58 17.22 4.06
CA THR A 479 -15.78 17.83 3.43
C THR A 479 -15.43 18.68 2.21
N ARG A 480 -14.15 18.95 1.95
CA ARG A 480 -13.68 19.44 0.66
C ARG A 480 -13.62 18.26 -0.31
N ASN A 481 -14.70 18.12 -1.08
CA ASN A 481 -14.72 17.32 -2.30
C ASN A 481 -13.74 17.93 -3.32
N GLU A 482 -12.45 17.63 -3.21
CA GLU A 482 -11.46 17.94 -4.25
C GLU A 482 -11.20 16.76 -5.21
N ASP A 483 -11.79 15.60 -4.98
CA ASP A 483 -11.85 14.51 -5.96
C ASP A 483 -13.30 14.14 -6.30
N MET A 484 -13.96 15.04 -7.02
CA MET A 484 -14.99 14.64 -7.98
C MET A 484 -14.46 15.01 -9.36
N VAL A 485 -13.82 14.04 -10.01
CA VAL A 485 -13.91 13.92 -11.47
C VAL A 485 -15.38 14.16 -11.83
N PRO A 486 -15.71 15.02 -12.82
CA PRO A 486 -17.09 15.16 -13.26
C PRO A 486 -17.53 13.81 -13.79
N VAL A 487 -18.18 13.02 -12.93
CA VAL A 487 -19.02 11.92 -13.37
C VAL A 487 -20.10 12.58 -14.18
N PHE A 488 -20.00 12.44 -15.50
CA PHE A 488 -21.13 12.62 -16.39
C PHE A 488 -22.22 11.65 -15.92
N ILE A 489 -23.10 12.12 -15.04
CA ILE A 489 -24.35 11.46 -14.73
C ILE A 489 -25.18 11.61 -16.00
N VAL A 490 -25.17 10.58 -16.84
CA VAL A 490 -26.15 10.41 -17.89
C VAL A 490 -27.53 10.39 -17.20
N PRO A 491 -28.42 11.36 -17.48
CA PRO A 491 -29.72 11.39 -16.82
C PRO A 491 -30.54 10.20 -17.31
N THR A 492 -30.76 9.23 -16.43
CA THR A 492 -31.78 8.19 -16.64
C THR A 492 -33.14 8.85 -16.85
N LYS A 493 -33.85 8.39 -17.89
CA LYS A 493 -35.11 8.92 -18.45
C LYS A 493 -36.25 9.19 -17.44
N SER A 494 -36.14 8.74 -16.20
CA SER A 494 -37.13 8.91 -15.14
C SER A 494 -37.20 10.33 -14.54
N ARG A 495 -36.13 11.14 -14.60
CA ARG A 495 -36.16 12.53 -14.06
C ARG A 495 -36.71 13.58 -15.04
N LEU A 496 -36.69 13.33 -16.34
CA LEU A 496 -37.25 14.25 -17.36
C LEU A 496 -38.79 14.31 -17.31
N LEU A 497 -39.46 13.23 -16.91
CA LEU A 497 -40.92 13.18 -16.79
C LEU A 497 -41.47 14.02 -15.61
N ILE A 498 -40.69 14.21 -14.55
CA ILE A 498 -41.10 15.04 -13.39
C ILE A 498 -40.86 16.53 -13.68
N ALA A 499 -39.80 16.87 -14.41
CA ALA A 499 -39.53 18.25 -14.83
C ALA A 499 -40.54 18.76 -15.87
N MET A 500 -40.98 17.93 -16.82
CA MET A 500 -42.02 18.30 -17.79
C MET A 500 -43.42 18.45 -17.15
N LYS A 501 -43.73 17.71 -16.07
CA LYS A 501 -44.99 17.93 -15.33
C LYS A 501 -44.99 19.25 -14.55
N LYS A 502 -43.84 19.67 -14.00
CA LYS A 502 -43.74 20.96 -13.29
C LYS A 502 -43.74 22.18 -14.21
N SER A 503 -43.28 22.07 -15.46
CA SER A 503 -43.35 23.20 -16.41
C SER A 503 -44.74 23.40 -17.02
N LYS A 504 -45.56 22.33 -17.15
CA LYS A 504 -46.96 22.45 -17.60
C LYS A 504 -47.90 23.01 -16.52
N SER A 505 -47.57 22.87 -15.24
CA SER A 505 -48.38 23.44 -14.14
C SER A 505 -48.12 24.94 -13.89
N LYS A 506 -47.12 25.55 -14.54
CA LYS A 506 -46.84 27.00 -14.45
C LYS A 506 -47.30 27.79 -15.68
N LYS A 507 -47.93 27.12 -16.64
CA LYS A 507 -48.65 27.73 -17.77
C LYS A 507 -50.03 27.09 -17.88
N LEU A 508 -50.87 27.41 -16.90
CA LEU A 508 -52.33 27.37 -16.94
C LEU A 508 -52.83 28.45 -15.99
#